data_AF-A0A0F9IDK5-F1
#
_entry.id   AF-A0A0F9IDK5-F1
#
_cell.length_a   1.000
_cell.length_b   1.000
_cell.length_c   1.000
_cell.angle_alpha   90.00
_cell.angle_beta   90.00
_cell.angle_gamma   90.00
#
_symmetry.space_group_name_H-M   'P 1'
#
loop_
_entity.id
_entity.type
_entity.pdbx_description
1 polymer ?
#
loop_
_entity_poly.entity_id
_entity_poly.type
_entity_poly.pdbx_seq_one_letter_code
_entity_poly.pdbx_strand_id
1 'polypeptide(L)'
;MLRELHRATKHTIASVEALVSVADDTNITFPDEANIRTLLEDVCKLKEHVENGGKLRRLWLFRPKPVKERIYILKAVRVNGRFCSNLEQLSVLADVLRTRVECEKAWGFWVGRCEKIQGPYTLQLTALRAQCEALEEVLSLEGLIKRCRANMQHCPHLREPVWAKESQIERLIVSCRLVLAHHKKCLATEQICNAEAPLAALVVKNNVHPVVSELLEAIRNRDVDAYAHAASKVQDLKKE
;
A
#
# COMPACT_ATOMS: atom_id res chain seq x y z
N MET A 1 -14.55 4.69 -6.84
CA MET A 1 -14.21 3.81 -7.98
C MET A 1 -12.88 3.07 -7.76
N LEU A 2 -11.72 3.74 -7.59
CA LEU A 2 -10.43 3.07 -7.38
C LEU A 2 -10.38 2.19 -6.11
N ARG A 3 -10.97 2.64 -5.00
CA ARG A 3 -11.06 1.84 -3.75
C ARG A 3 -11.85 0.54 -3.93
N GLU A 4 -12.92 0.58 -4.71
CA GLU A 4 -13.74 -0.59 -5.02
C GLU A 4 -12.99 -1.57 -5.92
N LEU A 5 -12.28 -1.05 -6.93
CA LEU A 5 -11.40 -1.84 -7.79
C LEU A 5 -10.29 -2.53 -7.00
N HIS A 6 -9.63 -1.79 -6.11
CA HIS A 6 -8.61 -2.33 -5.20
C HIS A 6 -9.20 -3.41 -4.28
N ARG A 7 -10.35 -3.14 -3.64
CA ARG A 7 -11.04 -4.10 -2.77
C ARG A 7 -11.40 -5.39 -3.50
N ALA A 8 -12.00 -5.28 -4.69
CA ALA A 8 -12.40 -6.42 -5.50
C ALA A 8 -11.18 -7.25 -5.94
N THR A 9 -10.13 -6.60 -6.43
CA THR A 9 -8.89 -7.27 -6.87
C THR A 9 -8.20 -7.97 -5.72
N LYS A 10 -8.05 -7.30 -4.56
CA LYS A 10 -7.45 -7.87 -3.35
C LYS A 10 -8.22 -9.08 -2.84
N HIS A 11 -9.55 -9.01 -2.85
CA HIS A 11 -10.40 -10.13 -2.46
C HIS A 11 -10.23 -11.34 -3.40
N THR A 12 -10.22 -11.11 -4.71
CA THR A 12 -9.96 -12.18 -5.68
C THR A 12 -8.58 -12.80 -5.49
N ILE A 13 -7.53 -11.98 -5.31
CA ILE A 13 -6.17 -12.51 -5.08
C ILE A 13 -6.17 -13.46 -3.89
N ALA A 14 -6.75 -13.02 -2.76
CA ALA A 14 -6.81 -13.83 -1.54
C ALA A 14 -7.66 -15.12 -1.71
N SER A 15 -8.70 -15.10 -2.55
CA SER A 15 -9.59 -16.25 -2.72
C SER A 15 -9.03 -17.35 -3.62
N VAL A 16 -8.07 -17.04 -4.50
CA VAL A 16 -7.50 -18.00 -5.46
C VAL A 16 -6.01 -18.26 -5.28
N GLU A 17 -5.30 -17.49 -4.46
CA GLU A 17 -3.84 -17.60 -4.28
C GLU A 17 -3.35 -19.03 -3.98
N ALA A 18 -4.05 -19.76 -3.12
CA ALA A 18 -3.67 -21.15 -2.80
C ALA A 18 -4.10 -22.15 -3.89
N LEU A 19 -4.93 -21.74 -4.84
CA LEU A 19 -5.57 -22.62 -5.83
C LEU A 19 -4.95 -22.50 -7.22
N VAL A 20 -4.27 -21.40 -7.54
CA VAL A 20 -3.79 -21.12 -8.91
C VAL A 20 -2.82 -22.16 -9.45
N SER A 21 -1.90 -22.68 -8.63
CA SER A 21 -0.95 -23.71 -9.10
C SER A 21 -1.67 -25.01 -9.45
N VAL A 22 -2.63 -25.43 -8.62
CA VAL A 22 -3.47 -26.61 -8.91
C VAL A 22 -4.30 -26.38 -10.16
N ALA A 23 -4.82 -25.17 -10.37
CA ALA A 23 -5.59 -24.82 -11.55
C ALA A 23 -4.75 -24.83 -12.84
N ASP A 24 -3.47 -24.44 -12.76
CA ASP A 24 -2.55 -24.45 -13.90
C ASP A 24 -2.11 -25.88 -14.28
N ASP A 25 -1.87 -26.73 -13.28
CA ASP A 25 -1.42 -28.12 -13.50
C ASP A 25 -2.57 -29.09 -13.85
N THR A 26 -3.82 -28.65 -13.68
CA THR A 26 -5.00 -29.49 -13.87
C THR A 26 -5.71 -29.16 -15.18
N ASN A 27 -5.79 -30.15 -16.06
CA ASN A 27 -6.58 -30.05 -17.28
C ASN A 27 -8.03 -30.49 -17.01
N ILE A 28 -9.00 -29.64 -17.36
CA ILE A 28 -10.43 -29.94 -17.22
C ILE A 28 -11.10 -29.90 -18.57
N THR A 29 -11.81 -30.98 -18.88
CA THR A 29 -12.65 -31.09 -20.08
C THR A 29 -14.11 -31.14 -19.65
N PHE A 30 -14.93 -30.28 -20.24
CA PHE A 30 -16.39 -30.23 -20.03
C PHE A 30 -17.06 -29.81 -21.35
N PRO A 31 -18.38 -30.03 -21.51
CA PRO A 31 -19.08 -29.69 -22.75
C PRO A 31 -18.98 -28.19 -23.09
N ASP A 32 -18.73 -27.85 -24.36
CA ASP A 32 -18.46 -26.47 -24.81
C ASP A 32 -19.59 -25.47 -24.51
N GLU A 33 -20.82 -25.95 -24.40
CA GLU A 33 -22.01 -25.13 -24.10
C GLU A 33 -22.22 -24.87 -22.59
N ALA A 34 -21.40 -25.46 -21.73
CA ALA A 34 -21.61 -25.36 -20.28
C ALA A 34 -21.21 -23.99 -19.73
N ASN A 35 -22.15 -23.33 -19.05
CA ASN A 35 -21.85 -22.12 -18.28
C ASN A 35 -20.97 -22.47 -17.06
N ILE A 36 -19.74 -21.96 -17.05
CA ILE A 36 -18.73 -22.24 -16.02
C ILE A 36 -19.22 -21.87 -14.61
N ARG A 37 -20.00 -20.79 -14.46
CA ARG A 37 -20.53 -20.38 -13.14
C ARG A 37 -21.57 -21.37 -12.64
N THR A 38 -22.49 -21.78 -13.50
CA THR A 38 -23.50 -22.80 -13.17
C THR A 38 -22.84 -24.15 -12.86
N LEU A 39 -21.81 -24.52 -13.62
CA LEU A 39 -21.03 -25.72 -13.37
C LEU A 39 -20.34 -25.67 -12.00
N LEU A 40 -19.72 -24.53 -11.63
CA LEU A 40 -19.12 -24.35 -10.31
C LEU A 40 -20.15 -24.52 -9.18
N GLU A 41 -21.32 -23.90 -9.30
CA GLU A 41 -22.40 -24.05 -8.31
C GLU A 41 -22.85 -25.50 -8.15
N ASP A 42 -23.02 -26.22 -9.25
CA ASP A 42 -23.43 -27.61 -9.23
C ASP A 42 -22.34 -28.53 -8.66
N VAL A 43 -21.07 -28.28 -8.98
CA VAL A 43 -19.94 -29.01 -8.39
C VAL A 43 -19.89 -28.76 -6.88
N CYS A 44 -20.10 -27.52 -6.41
CA CYS A 44 -20.11 -27.20 -4.99
C CYS A 44 -21.26 -27.93 -4.25
N LYS A 45 -22.48 -27.92 -4.80
CA LYS A 45 -23.62 -28.66 -4.24
C LYS A 45 -23.37 -30.17 -4.20
N LEU A 46 -22.70 -30.71 -5.21
CA LEU A 46 -22.36 -32.12 -5.27
C LEU A 46 -21.26 -32.48 -4.25
N LYS A 47 -20.26 -31.61 -4.09
CA LYS A 47 -19.20 -31.74 -3.08
C LYS A 47 -19.79 -31.71 -1.67
N GLU A 48 -20.60 -30.71 -1.35
CA GLU A 48 -21.28 -30.57 -0.05
C GLU A 48 -22.13 -31.81 0.28
N HIS A 49 -22.84 -32.36 -0.70
CA HIS A 49 -23.61 -33.59 -0.50
C HIS A 49 -22.72 -34.77 -0.07
N VAL A 50 -21.53 -34.91 -0.67
CA VAL A 50 -20.61 -36.00 -0.38
C VAL A 50 -19.89 -35.80 0.96
N GLU A 51 -19.51 -34.57 1.28
CA GLU A 51 -18.91 -34.20 2.58
C GLU A 51 -19.85 -34.51 3.74
N ASN A 52 -21.16 -34.28 3.54
CA ASN A 52 -22.21 -34.62 4.51
C ASN A 52 -22.53 -36.14 4.58
N GLY A 53 -21.67 -37.01 4.05
CA GLY A 53 -21.83 -38.46 4.07
C GLY A 53 -22.69 -39.04 2.94
N GLY A 54 -23.09 -38.21 1.96
CA GLY A 54 -23.80 -38.65 0.77
C GLY A 54 -22.94 -39.49 -0.17
N LYS A 55 -23.56 -40.49 -0.83
CA LYS A 55 -22.85 -41.37 -1.78
C LYS A 55 -23.06 -40.91 -3.22
N LEU A 56 -21.97 -40.72 -3.96
CA LEU A 56 -21.98 -40.44 -5.41
C LEU A 56 -22.54 -41.60 -6.24
N ARG A 57 -22.27 -42.83 -5.80
CA ARG A 57 -22.74 -44.07 -6.42
C ARG A 57 -23.61 -44.87 -5.44
N ARG A 58 -24.89 -44.97 -5.76
CA ARG A 58 -25.80 -46.03 -5.29
C ARG A 58 -26.37 -46.72 -6.53
N LEU A 59 -26.92 -47.93 -6.38
CA LEU A 59 -27.63 -48.66 -7.45
C LEU A 59 -28.49 -47.67 -8.27
N TRP A 60 -28.51 -47.81 -9.59
CA TRP A 60 -29.06 -46.82 -10.53
C TRP A 60 -30.49 -46.32 -10.19
N LEU A 61 -31.26 -47.12 -9.46
CA LEU A 61 -32.62 -46.85 -9.00
C LEU A 61 -32.71 -45.90 -7.79
N PHE A 62 -31.69 -45.81 -6.92
CA PHE A 62 -31.76 -45.11 -5.62
C PHE A 62 -30.73 -43.99 -5.46
N ARG A 63 -30.59 -43.11 -6.47
CA ARG A 63 -29.75 -41.90 -6.36
C ARG A 63 -30.48 -40.77 -5.60
N PRO A 64 -29.81 -40.07 -4.68
CA PRO A 64 -30.33 -38.84 -4.07
C PRO A 64 -30.63 -37.77 -5.13
N LYS A 65 -31.67 -36.95 -4.88
CA LYS A 65 -32.06 -35.80 -5.72
C LYS A 65 -30.87 -34.90 -6.13
N PRO A 66 -29.95 -34.48 -5.22
CA PRO A 66 -28.83 -33.61 -5.61
C PRO A 66 -27.89 -34.24 -6.63
N VAL A 67 -27.72 -35.57 -6.60
CA VAL A 67 -26.89 -36.34 -7.55
C VAL A 67 -27.61 -36.57 -8.88
N LYS A 68 -28.93 -36.79 -8.86
CA LYS A 68 -29.72 -37.01 -10.09
C LYS A 68 -29.72 -35.77 -10.99
N GLU A 69 -29.92 -34.59 -10.40
CA GLU A 69 -29.93 -33.31 -11.12
C GLU A 69 -28.57 -32.96 -11.74
N ARG A 70 -27.47 -33.48 -11.17
CA ARG A 70 -26.09 -33.10 -11.51
C ARG A 70 -25.28 -34.27 -12.07
N ILE A 71 -25.96 -35.32 -12.53
CA ILE A 71 -25.33 -36.55 -13.01
C ILE A 71 -24.46 -36.31 -14.26
N TYR A 72 -24.75 -35.25 -15.00
CA TYR A 72 -23.96 -34.85 -16.17
C TYR A 72 -22.49 -34.56 -15.81
N ILE A 73 -22.22 -34.02 -14.62
CA ILE A 73 -20.86 -33.76 -14.13
C ILE A 73 -20.07 -35.07 -14.07
N LEU A 74 -20.67 -36.11 -13.48
CA LEU A 74 -20.03 -37.43 -13.34
C LEU A 74 -19.89 -38.19 -14.66
N LYS A 75 -20.60 -37.77 -15.71
CA LYS A 75 -20.65 -38.45 -17.01
C LYS A 75 -19.89 -37.73 -18.12
N ALA A 76 -19.72 -36.42 -18.03
CA ALA A 76 -19.19 -35.59 -19.10
C ALA A 76 -17.96 -34.78 -18.67
N VAL A 77 -17.80 -34.48 -17.38
CA VAL A 77 -16.67 -33.67 -16.91
C VAL A 77 -15.50 -34.58 -16.55
N ARG A 78 -14.32 -34.24 -17.09
CA ARG A 78 -13.08 -34.95 -16.85
C ARG A 78 -12.04 -34.03 -16.22
N VAL A 79 -11.37 -34.54 -15.19
CA VAL A 79 -10.20 -33.92 -14.55
C VAL A 79 -9.00 -34.79 -14.88
N ASN A 80 -8.00 -34.22 -15.56
CA ASN A 80 -6.83 -34.93 -16.08
C ASN A 80 -7.20 -36.19 -16.88
N GLY A 81 -8.24 -36.07 -17.72
CA GLY A 81 -8.76 -37.14 -18.57
C GLY A 81 -9.65 -38.19 -17.86
N ARG A 82 -9.80 -38.12 -16.53
CA ARG A 82 -10.58 -39.07 -15.72
C ARG A 82 -11.91 -38.47 -15.27
N PHE A 83 -12.96 -39.29 -15.20
CA PHE A 83 -14.25 -38.85 -14.66
C PHE A 83 -14.17 -38.54 -13.18
N CYS A 84 -14.91 -37.52 -12.75
CA CYS A 84 -15.09 -37.21 -11.33
C CYS A 84 -15.85 -38.36 -10.65
N SER A 85 -15.20 -39.05 -9.75
CA SER A 85 -15.70 -40.28 -9.13
C SER A 85 -15.58 -40.30 -7.61
N ASN A 86 -14.79 -39.39 -7.04
CA ASN A 86 -14.56 -39.24 -5.61
C ASN A 86 -14.59 -37.77 -5.18
N LEU A 87 -14.56 -37.54 -3.86
CA LEU A 87 -14.58 -36.20 -3.26
C LEU A 87 -13.34 -35.37 -3.62
N GLU A 88 -12.17 -36.00 -3.74
CA GLU A 88 -10.92 -35.32 -4.09
C GLU A 88 -10.99 -34.70 -5.50
N GLN A 89 -11.45 -35.47 -6.50
CA GLN A 89 -11.62 -34.98 -7.87
C GLN A 89 -12.69 -33.89 -7.96
N LEU A 90 -13.75 -33.98 -7.17
CA LEU A 90 -14.76 -32.91 -7.08
C LEU A 90 -14.20 -31.65 -6.43
N SER A 91 -13.31 -31.80 -5.45
CA SER A 91 -12.64 -30.67 -4.81
C SER A 91 -11.68 -29.98 -5.78
N VAL A 92 -10.83 -30.74 -6.47
CA VAL A 92 -9.94 -30.20 -7.52
C VAL A 92 -10.75 -29.50 -8.60
N LEU A 93 -11.84 -30.12 -9.09
CA LEU A 93 -12.73 -29.51 -10.07
C LEU A 93 -13.32 -28.18 -9.56
N ALA A 94 -13.80 -28.14 -8.32
CA ALA A 94 -14.33 -26.92 -7.71
C ALA A 94 -13.26 -25.82 -7.61
N ASP A 95 -12.05 -26.17 -7.22
CA ASP A 95 -10.94 -25.23 -7.01
C ASP A 95 -10.46 -24.60 -8.33
N VAL A 96 -10.35 -25.41 -9.39
CA VAL A 96 -10.00 -24.89 -10.73
C VAL A 96 -11.12 -24.01 -11.29
N LEU A 97 -12.38 -24.45 -11.19
CA LEU A 97 -13.52 -23.66 -11.67
C LEU A 97 -13.65 -22.34 -10.89
N ARG A 98 -13.41 -22.36 -9.57
CA ARG A 98 -13.38 -21.17 -8.74
C ARG A 98 -12.28 -20.22 -9.19
N THR A 99 -11.06 -20.72 -9.38
CA THR A 99 -9.93 -19.93 -9.89
C THR A 99 -10.31 -19.24 -11.20
N ARG A 100 -10.88 -19.99 -12.16
CA ARG A 100 -11.32 -19.45 -13.44
C ARG A 100 -12.37 -18.35 -13.27
N VAL A 101 -13.43 -18.61 -12.51
CA VAL A 101 -14.52 -17.64 -12.31
C VAL A 101 -14.04 -16.36 -11.63
N GLU A 102 -13.23 -16.48 -10.59
CA GLU A 102 -12.72 -15.33 -9.84
C GLU A 102 -11.70 -14.54 -10.66
N CYS A 103 -10.78 -15.18 -11.39
CA CYS A 103 -9.87 -14.49 -12.31
C CYS A 103 -10.64 -13.74 -13.41
N GLU A 104 -11.64 -14.35 -14.06
CA GLU A 104 -12.47 -13.67 -15.06
C GLU A 104 -13.21 -12.47 -14.47
N LYS A 105 -13.74 -12.62 -13.25
CA LYS A 105 -14.43 -11.55 -12.53
C LYS A 105 -13.47 -10.40 -12.20
N ALA A 106 -12.26 -10.69 -11.73
CA ALA A 106 -11.24 -9.66 -11.49
C ALA A 106 -10.91 -8.91 -12.77
N TRP A 107 -10.58 -9.61 -13.86
CA TRP A 107 -10.30 -8.98 -15.15
C TRP A 107 -11.49 -8.19 -15.69
N GLY A 108 -12.72 -8.61 -15.41
CA GLY A 108 -13.93 -7.85 -15.71
C GLY A 108 -13.96 -6.46 -15.09
N PHE A 109 -13.39 -6.26 -13.89
CA PHE A 109 -13.25 -4.94 -13.29
C PHE A 109 -12.15 -4.08 -13.94
N TRP A 110 -11.20 -4.70 -14.64
CA TRP A 110 -10.07 -4.02 -15.28
C TRP A 110 -10.31 -3.68 -16.75
N VAL A 111 -11.45 -4.09 -17.33
CA VAL A 111 -11.83 -3.76 -18.72
C VAL A 111 -11.77 -2.25 -18.97
N GLY A 112 -11.07 -1.88 -20.05
CA GLY A 112 -10.84 -0.48 -20.44
C GLY A 112 -9.78 0.26 -19.63
N ARG A 113 -9.15 -0.39 -18.64
CA ARG A 113 -8.06 0.17 -17.82
C ARG A 113 -6.74 -0.54 -18.02
N CYS A 114 -6.78 -1.86 -18.18
CA CYS A 114 -5.63 -2.71 -18.44
C CYS A 114 -6.03 -3.86 -19.36
N GLU A 115 -5.10 -4.29 -20.21
CA GLU A 115 -5.30 -5.48 -21.02
C GLU A 115 -5.18 -6.74 -20.16
N LYS A 116 -6.11 -7.68 -20.37
CA LYS A 116 -6.08 -8.97 -19.70
C LYS A 116 -4.88 -9.78 -20.19
N ILE A 117 -4.06 -10.23 -19.24
CA ILE A 117 -3.00 -11.19 -19.55
C ILE A 117 -3.60 -12.56 -19.85
N GLN A 118 -3.20 -13.15 -20.96
CA GLN A 118 -3.54 -14.52 -21.34
C GLN A 118 -2.49 -15.51 -20.82
N GLY A 119 -2.90 -16.75 -20.59
CA GLY A 119 -2.01 -17.82 -20.14
C GLY A 119 -2.30 -18.30 -18.72
N PRO A 120 -1.32 -18.92 -18.04
CA PRO A 120 -1.50 -19.53 -16.72
C PRO A 120 -2.08 -18.56 -15.67
N TYR A 121 -2.92 -19.05 -14.78
CA TYR A 121 -3.53 -18.28 -13.70
C TYR A 121 -2.49 -17.74 -12.72
N THR A 122 -1.38 -18.44 -12.50
CA THR A 122 -0.22 -17.91 -11.73
C THR A 122 0.33 -16.62 -12.34
N LEU A 123 0.48 -16.55 -13.66
CA LEU A 123 0.92 -15.34 -14.36
C LEU A 123 -0.15 -14.24 -14.25
N GLN A 124 -1.41 -14.59 -14.46
CA GLN A 124 -2.52 -13.63 -14.31
C GLN A 124 -2.60 -13.04 -12.89
N LEU A 125 -2.43 -13.89 -11.86
CA LEU A 125 -2.45 -13.49 -10.47
C LEU A 125 -1.29 -12.53 -10.14
N THR A 126 -0.10 -12.82 -10.67
CA THR A 126 1.07 -11.95 -10.52
C THR A 126 0.80 -10.56 -11.11
N ALA A 127 0.18 -10.50 -12.28
CA ALA A 127 -0.20 -9.22 -12.89
C ALA A 127 -1.27 -8.48 -12.06
N LEU A 128 -2.30 -9.18 -11.61
CA LEU A 128 -3.33 -8.60 -10.73
C LEU A 128 -2.72 -8.08 -9.42
N ARG A 129 -1.71 -8.74 -8.85
CA ARG A 129 -0.96 -8.27 -7.68
C ARG A 129 -0.22 -6.97 -7.97
N ALA A 130 0.57 -6.91 -9.04
CA ALA A 130 1.27 -5.71 -9.43
C ALA A 130 0.31 -4.52 -9.62
N GLN A 131 -0.87 -4.76 -10.23
CA GLN A 131 -1.90 -3.73 -10.36
C GLN A 131 -2.52 -3.34 -9.02
N CYS A 132 -2.72 -4.30 -8.11
CA CYS A 132 -3.23 -4.04 -6.76
C CYS A 132 -2.25 -3.21 -5.93
N GLU A 133 -0.96 -3.50 -5.99
CA GLU A 133 0.12 -2.75 -5.33
C GLU A 133 0.20 -1.31 -5.85
N ALA A 134 0.18 -1.12 -7.18
CA ALA A 134 0.14 0.21 -7.78
C ALA A 134 -1.10 1.02 -7.34
N LEU A 135 -2.26 0.38 -7.21
CA LEU A 135 -3.45 1.02 -6.66
C LEU A 135 -3.29 1.39 -5.20
N GLU A 136 -2.69 0.53 -4.38
CA GLU A 136 -2.42 0.79 -2.97
C GLU A 136 -1.50 2.01 -2.79
N GLU A 137 -0.45 2.12 -3.60
CA GLU A 137 0.42 3.29 -3.65
C GLU A 137 -0.36 4.56 -3.99
N VAL A 138 -1.16 4.56 -5.06
CA VAL A 138 -1.97 5.72 -5.46
C VAL A 138 -2.99 6.10 -4.38
N LEU A 139 -3.62 5.12 -3.73
CA LEU A 139 -4.57 5.38 -2.64
C LEU A 139 -3.87 5.94 -1.39
N SER A 140 -2.61 5.55 -1.14
CA SER A 140 -1.80 6.12 -0.06
C SER A 140 -1.52 7.62 -0.27
N LEU A 141 -1.33 8.04 -1.52
CA LEU A 141 -1.17 9.45 -1.89
C LEU A 141 -2.43 10.25 -1.55
N GLU A 142 -3.63 9.68 -1.71
CA GLU A 142 -4.88 10.36 -1.33
C GLU A 142 -4.87 10.74 0.17
N GLY A 143 -4.34 9.86 1.03
CA GLY A 143 -4.18 10.12 2.46
C GLY A 143 -3.16 11.22 2.75
N LEU A 144 -2.02 11.22 2.04
CA LEU A 144 -1.01 12.27 2.14
C LEU A 144 -1.56 13.64 1.70
N ILE A 145 -2.24 13.69 0.56
CA ILE A 145 -2.90 14.89 0.02
C ILE A 145 -3.90 15.45 1.05
N LYS A 146 -4.71 14.59 1.68
CA LYS A 146 -5.65 15.02 2.73
C LYS A 146 -4.93 15.65 3.93
N ARG A 147 -3.83 15.05 4.40
CA ARG A 147 -3.03 15.62 5.48
C ARG A 147 -2.41 16.96 5.09
N CYS A 148 -1.88 17.07 3.88
CA CYS A 148 -1.36 18.34 3.37
C CYS A 148 -2.46 19.40 3.34
N ARG A 149 -3.64 19.10 2.79
CA ARG A 149 -4.78 20.03 2.78
C ARG A 149 -5.17 20.50 4.17
N ALA A 150 -5.26 19.60 5.14
CA ALA A 150 -5.58 19.95 6.52
C ALA A 150 -4.56 20.93 7.11
N ASN A 151 -3.26 20.68 6.89
CA ASN A 151 -2.21 21.61 7.33
C ASN A 151 -2.25 22.95 6.60
N MET A 152 -2.58 22.95 5.30
CA MET A 152 -2.69 24.17 4.50
C MET A 152 -3.86 25.06 4.93
N GLN A 153 -4.92 24.51 5.53
CA GLN A 153 -6.02 25.31 6.10
C GLN A 153 -5.54 26.25 7.22
N HIS A 154 -4.46 25.89 7.92
CA HIS A 154 -3.84 26.77 8.92
C HIS A 154 -2.94 27.85 8.31
N CYS A 155 -2.71 27.84 7.01
CA CYS A 155 -1.84 28.75 6.27
C CYS A 155 -2.62 29.39 5.10
N PRO A 156 -3.50 30.38 5.34
CA PRO A 156 -4.41 30.92 4.34
C PRO A 156 -3.71 31.57 3.12
N HIS A 157 -2.44 31.96 3.25
CA HIS A 157 -1.65 32.52 2.15
C HIS A 157 -1.08 31.46 1.21
N LEU A 158 -1.11 30.18 1.59
CA LEU A 158 -0.56 29.08 0.83
C LEU A 158 -1.66 28.46 -0.04
N ARG A 159 -1.57 28.66 -1.35
CA ARG A 159 -2.56 28.12 -2.30
C ARG A 159 -2.37 26.61 -2.49
N GLU A 160 -3.49 25.88 -2.54
CA GLU A 160 -3.48 24.46 -2.85
C GLU A 160 -2.90 24.20 -4.25
N PRO A 161 -1.88 23.33 -4.38
CA PRO A 161 -1.37 22.95 -5.68
C PRO A 161 -2.33 22.00 -6.39
N VAL A 162 -2.24 21.98 -7.71
CA VAL A 162 -2.78 20.89 -8.51
C VAL A 162 -1.92 19.65 -8.27
N TRP A 163 -2.40 18.71 -7.45
CA TRP A 163 -1.67 17.50 -7.04
C TRP A 163 -1.25 16.58 -8.19
N ALA A 164 -1.85 16.72 -9.37
CA ALA A 164 -1.44 16.00 -10.59
C ALA A 164 -0.26 16.67 -11.32
N LYS A 165 0.19 17.85 -10.88
CA LYS A 165 1.25 18.63 -11.54
C LYS A 165 2.48 18.76 -10.65
N GLU A 166 3.50 17.97 -10.97
CA GLU A 166 4.78 17.89 -10.26
C GLU A 166 5.40 19.27 -9.97
N SER A 167 5.50 20.13 -10.99
CA SER A 167 6.09 21.47 -10.84
C SER A 167 5.40 22.34 -9.78
N GLN A 168 4.11 22.12 -9.50
CA GLN A 168 3.40 22.86 -8.45
C GLN A 168 3.68 22.29 -7.06
N ILE A 169 3.83 20.96 -6.95
CA ILE A 169 4.24 20.31 -5.71
C ILE A 169 5.66 20.73 -5.34
N GLU A 170 6.59 20.74 -6.31
CA GLU A 170 7.96 21.20 -6.09
C GLU A 170 8.01 22.65 -5.59
N ARG A 171 7.23 23.53 -6.23
CA ARG A 171 7.14 24.94 -5.79
C ARG A 171 6.63 25.06 -4.36
N LEU A 172 5.66 24.24 -3.98
CA LEU A 172 5.17 24.17 -2.61
C LEU A 172 6.28 23.72 -1.64
N ILE A 173 7.01 22.65 -1.97
CA ILE A 173 8.13 22.13 -1.17
C ILE A 173 9.21 23.21 -0.99
N VAL A 174 9.60 23.90 -2.06
CA VAL A 174 10.60 24.98 -2.00
C VAL A 174 10.12 26.13 -1.12
N SER A 175 8.84 26.49 -1.22
CA SER A 175 8.23 27.54 -0.40
C SER A 175 8.26 27.17 1.09
N CYS A 176 7.90 25.93 1.44
CA CYS A 176 7.98 25.44 2.82
C CYS A 176 9.42 25.43 3.34
N ARG A 177 10.39 24.98 2.53
CA ARG A 177 11.82 24.98 2.90
C ARG A 177 12.35 26.39 3.15
N LEU A 178 11.96 27.36 2.32
CA LEU A 178 12.35 28.76 2.49
C LEU A 178 11.83 29.33 3.81
N VAL A 179 10.55 29.09 4.13
CA VAL A 179 9.94 29.54 5.40
C VAL A 179 10.62 28.89 6.60
N LEU A 180 10.92 27.58 6.54
CA LEU A 180 11.65 26.89 7.59
C LEU A 180 13.07 27.45 7.79
N ALA A 181 13.79 27.73 6.70
CA ALA A 181 15.11 28.35 6.77
C ALA A 181 15.05 29.75 7.37
N HIS A 182 14.05 30.55 6.98
CA HIS A 182 13.81 31.87 7.55
C HIS A 182 13.52 31.80 9.05
N HIS A 183 12.63 30.91 9.47
CA HIS A 183 12.30 30.72 10.88
C HIS A 183 13.52 30.29 11.71
N LYS A 184 14.31 29.33 11.21
CA LYS A 184 15.57 28.93 11.85
C LYS A 184 16.56 30.09 11.98
N LYS A 185 16.68 30.93 10.95
CA LYS A 185 17.52 32.13 10.98
C LYS A 185 17.04 33.13 12.05
N CYS A 186 15.73 33.36 12.15
CA CYS A 186 15.14 34.22 13.18
C CYS A 186 15.44 33.69 14.57
N LEU A 187 15.17 32.41 14.84
CA LEU A 187 15.47 31.78 16.14
C LEU A 187 16.95 31.86 16.51
N ALA A 188 17.85 31.56 15.57
CA ALA A 188 19.29 31.66 15.80
C ALA A 188 19.71 33.10 16.10
N THR A 189 19.11 34.08 15.41
CA THR A 189 19.38 35.50 15.66
C THR A 189 18.88 35.94 17.04
N GLU A 190 17.69 35.51 17.43
CA GLU A 190 17.13 35.77 18.75
C GLU A 190 18.01 35.17 19.86
N GLN A 191 18.47 33.93 19.69
CA GLN A 191 19.40 33.29 20.63
C GLN A 191 20.72 34.06 20.76
N ILE A 192 21.28 34.54 19.65
CA ILE A 192 22.48 35.38 19.66
C ILE A 192 22.21 36.69 20.42
N CYS A 193 21.11 37.38 20.14
CA CYS A 193 20.75 38.61 20.84
C CYS A 193 20.53 38.38 22.35
N ASN A 194 19.88 37.28 22.72
CA ASN A 194 19.67 36.91 24.12
C ASN A 194 20.98 36.60 24.86
N ALA A 195 21.99 36.07 24.16
CA ALA A 195 23.34 35.88 24.70
C ALA A 195 24.16 37.18 24.75
N GLU A 196 23.94 38.10 23.80
CA GLU A 196 24.62 39.39 23.74
C GLU A 196 24.16 40.34 24.85
N ALA A 197 22.85 40.41 25.13
CA ALA A 197 22.26 41.42 26.01
C ALA A 197 22.86 41.45 27.44
N PRO A 198 23.09 40.30 28.12
CA PRO A 198 23.74 40.30 29.43
C PRO A 198 25.20 40.77 29.38
N LEU A 199 25.94 40.39 28.33
CA LEU A 199 27.34 40.80 28.16
C LEU A 199 27.43 42.31 27.91
N ALA A 200 26.55 42.85 27.07
CA ALA A 200 26.44 44.28 26.84
C ALA A 200 26.13 45.05 28.14
N ALA A 201 25.21 44.53 28.97
CA ALA A 201 24.90 45.13 30.26
C ALA A 201 26.05 45.05 31.27
N LEU A 202 26.88 43.99 31.20
CA LEU A 202 28.05 43.84 32.05
C LEU A 202 29.14 44.84 31.66
N VAL A 203 29.48 44.98 30.37
CA VAL A 203 30.53 45.89 29.87
C VAL A 203 30.30 47.35 30.29
N VAL A 204 29.04 47.76 30.48
CA VAL A 204 28.69 49.12 30.94
C VAL A 204 28.99 49.34 32.43
N LYS A 205 29.12 48.29 33.25
CA LYS A 205 29.47 48.41 34.67
C LYS A 205 30.99 48.61 34.79
N ASN A 206 31.45 49.55 35.62
CA ASN A 206 32.87 49.73 35.87
C ASN A 206 33.50 48.47 36.51
N ASN A 207 34.74 48.13 36.15
CA ASN A 207 35.53 46.96 36.59
C ASN A 207 35.13 45.58 36.03
N VAL A 208 34.88 45.46 34.72
CA VAL A 208 34.71 44.16 34.06
C VAL A 208 36.02 43.64 33.48
N HIS A 209 36.24 42.33 33.54
CA HIS A 209 37.42 41.70 32.93
C HIS A 209 37.42 41.90 31.39
N PRO A 210 38.56 42.24 30.76
CA PRO A 210 38.65 42.51 29.31
C PRO A 210 38.07 41.42 28.41
N VAL A 211 38.16 40.16 28.85
CA VAL A 211 37.59 39.00 28.14
C VAL A 211 36.08 39.12 27.88
N VAL A 212 35.35 39.88 28.71
CA VAL A 212 33.90 40.10 28.53
C VAL A 212 33.65 41.03 27.34
N SER A 213 34.51 42.04 27.14
CA SER A 213 34.46 42.91 25.96
C SER A 213 34.89 42.15 24.69
N GLU A 214 35.92 41.31 24.77
CA GLU A 214 36.34 40.44 23.66
C GLU A 214 35.22 39.49 23.22
N LEU A 215 34.52 38.86 24.19
CA LEU A 215 33.36 38.01 23.91
C LEU A 215 32.21 38.78 23.27
N LEU A 216 31.91 39.98 23.77
CA LEU A 216 30.85 40.82 23.23
C LEU A 216 31.13 41.24 21.78
N GLU A 217 32.36 41.65 21.48
CA GLU A 217 32.77 42.00 20.11
C GLU A 217 32.73 40.80 19.17
N ALA A 218 33.20 39.63 19.62
CA ALA A 218 33.15 38.40 18.83
C ALA A 218 31.70 38.01 18.47
N ILE A 219 30.77 38.13 19.44
CA ILE A 219 29.35 37.86 19.21
C ILE A 219 28.75 38.86 18.20
N ARG A 220 29.03 40.16 18.36
CA ARG A 220 28.52 41.22 17.46
C ARG A 220 29.01 41.07 16.03
N ASN A 221 30.28 40.70 15.87
CA ASN A 221 30.90 40.51 14.55
C ASN A 221 30.59 39.13 13.95
N ARG A 222 29.92 38.24 14.70
CA ARG A 222 29.69 36.84 14.34
C ARG A 222 30.99 36.09 14.00
N ASP A 223 32.06 36.42 14.73
CA ASP A 223 33.37 35.81 14.58
C ASP A 223 33.48 34.59 15.48
N VAL A 224 33.39 33.40 14.87
CA VAL A 224 33.39 32.11 15.57
C VAL A 224 34.76 31.82 16.19
N ASP A 225 35.85 32.20 15.53
CA ASP A 225 37.21 31.92 15.98
C ASP A 225 37.58 32.82 17.16
N ALA A 226 37.25 34.12 17.07
CA ALA A 226 37.41 35.05 18.17
C ALA A 226 36.55 34.66 19.38
N TYR A 227 35.32 34.19 19.15
CA TYR A 227 34.45 33.70 20.22
C TYR A 227 35.05 32.47 20.91
N ALA A 228 35.54 31.49 20.14
CA ALA A 228 36.17 30.29 20.67
C ALA A 228 37.41 30.63 21.52
N HIS A 229 38.26 31.54 21.03
CA HIS A 229 39.44 31.98 21.75
C HIS A 229 39.10 32.68 23.08
N ALA A 230 38.13 33.61 23.05
CA ALA A 230 37.70 34.31 24.26
C ALA A 230 36.99 33.37 25.26
N ALA A 231 36.24 32.38 24.76
CA ALA A 231 35.64 31.34 25.61
C ALA A 231 36.70 30.44 26.28
N SER A 232 37.78 30.08 25.58
CA SER A 232 38.90 29.35 26.16
C SER A 232 39.59 30.15 27.28
N LYS A 233 39.83 31.44 27.07
CA LYS A 233 40.37 32.33 28.12
C LYS A 233 39.48 32.34 29.37
N VAL A 234 38.15 32.40 29.20
CA VAL A 234 37.21 32.32 30.35
C VAL A 234 37.31 30.97 31.07
N GLN A 235 37.50 29.87 30.35
CA GLN A 235 37.67 28.56 30.98
C GLN A 235 38.96 28.45 31.77
N ASP A 236 40.05 29.03 31.27
CA ASP A 236 41.34 29.00 31.96
C ASP A 236 41.34 29.88 33.21
N LEU A 237 40.70 31.05 33.15
CA LEU A 237 40.44 31.90 34.33
C LEU A 237 39.56 31.24 35.40
N LYS A 238 38.81 30.19 35.05
CA LYS A 238 37.98 29.43 36.00
C LYS A 238 38.75 28.29 36.69
N LYS A 239 39.94 27.95 36.19
CA LYS A 239 40.82 26.90 36.75
C LYS A 239 41.86 27.46 37.73
N GLU A 240 42.05 28.78 37.75
CA GLU A 240 42.82 29.52 38.76
C GLU A 240 41.98 29.78 40.02
#